data_AF-A0A6G3MEI8-F1
#
_entry.id   AF-A0A6G3MEI8-F1
#
_cell.length_a   1.000
_cell.length_b   1.000
_cell.length_c   1.000
_cell.angle_alpha   90.00
_cell.angle_beta   90.00
_cell.angle_gamma   90.00
#
_symmetry.space_group_name_H-M   'P 1'
#
loop_
_entity.id
_entity.type
_entity.pdbx_description
1 polymer ?
#
loop_
_entity_poly.entity_id
_entity_poly.type
_entity_poly.pdbx_seq_one_letter_code
_entity_poly.pdbx_strand_id
1 'polypeptide(L)'
;KMENPLSTDYLGYEFDFRLMITNSISFLPISFLTHLFTDKTDHSVSLRNIIIDYKSPIFSDNNILEMDSNLLQTITKFFGSTMDTPHISAIEHCIRAQDYALLWGLPGTGKTTTVAALLYLLHALNKTVLVTSHTNAAVDNILLKLLEFNVPFLRIGKINSVHSDLKQHTLDYILGTKKEWNLEDFKDLIQKHVENFCHNLSWSEKYNF
;
A
#
# COMPACT_ATOMS: atom_id res chain seq x y z
N LYS A 1 -24.13 19.97 9.02
CA LYS A 1 -23.79 19.73 7.60
C LYS A 1 -22.44 19.02 7.62
N MET A 2 -22.36 17.80 7.10
CA MET A 2 -21.15 16.99 7.15
C MET A 2 -20.11 17.60 6.22
N GLU A 3 -19.06 18.18 6.81
CA GLU A 3 -17.88 18.63 6.07
C GLU A 3 -17.13 17.42 5.52
N ASN A 4 -16.66 17.58 4.29
CA ASN A 4 -15.95 16.56 3.52
C ASN A 4 -14.73 16.06 4.34
N PRO A 5 -14.66 14.78 4.75
CA PRO A 5 -13.58 14.26 5.61
C PRO A 5 -12.22 14.16 4.91
N LEU A 6 -12.15 14.55 3.64
CA LEU A 6 -10.91 14.72 2.89
C LEU A 6 -10.60 16.21 2.64
N SER A 7 -11.39 17.13 3.22
CA SER A 7 -11.13 18.58 3.08
C SER A 7 -9.72 18.89 3.56
N THR A 8 -9.15 19.93 2.98
CA THR A 8 -7.82 20.46 3.33
C THR A 8 -7.67 20.79 4.82
N ASP A 9 -8.78 20.88 5.56
CA ASP A 9 -8.81 21.15 6.99
C ASP A 9 -8.31 19.97 7.84
N TYR A 10 -8.26 18.76 7.28
CA TYR A 10 -7.71 17.56 7.94
C TYR A 10 -6.27 17.25 7.50
N LEU A 11 -5.72 17.94 6.50
CA LEU A 11 -4.29 17.85 6.15
C LEU A 11 -3.48 18.51 7.27
N GLY A 12 -2.80 17.68 8.08
CA GLY A 12 -2.06 18.14 9.26
C GLY A 12 -2.80 17.98 10.58
N TYR A 13 -3.95 17.29 10.62
CA TYR A 13 -4.58 16.92 11.89
C TYR A 13 -3.66 15.99 12.68
N GLU A 14 -3.24 16.42 13.86
CA GLU A 14 -2.37 15.64 14.73
C GLU A 14 -3.17 14.49 15.34
N PHE A 15 -2.95 13.29 14.83
CA PHE A 15 -3.64 12.09 15.30
C PHE A 15 -3.07 11.70 16.67
N ASP A 16 -3.78 12.04 17.75
CA ASP A 16 -3.34 11.67 19.09
C ASP A 16 -3.65 10.18 19.35
N PHE A 17 -2.63 9.34 19.14
CA PHE A 17 -2.69 7.90 19.45
C PHE A 17 -3.06 7.61 20.91
N ARG A 18 -2.87 8.55 21.85
CA ARG A 18 -3.25 8.39 23.26
C ARG A 18 -4.75 8.31 23.46
N LEU A 19 -5.55 8.77 22.50
CA LEU A 19 -7.01 8.66 22.56
C LEU A 19 -7.52 7.29 22.07
N MET A 20 -6.67 6.48 21.41
CA MET A 20 -7.02 5.13 20.96
C MET A 20 -6.70 4.06 22.03
N ILE A 21 -7.16 4.29 23.26
CA ILE A 21 -7.02 3.30 24.34
C ILE A 21 -8.06 2.20 24.13
N THR A 22 -7.60 1.02 23.73
CA THR A 22 -8.41 -0.20 23.79
C THR A 22 -8.12 -0.93 25.09
N ASN A 23 -9.17 -1.29 25.82
CA ASN A 23 -9.07 -2.15 27.01
C ASN A 23 -8.89 -3.64 26.64
N SER A 24 -8.76 -3.97 25.36
CA SER A 24 -8.60 -5.33 24.85
C SER A 24 -7.16 -5.58 24.40
N ILE A 25 -6.38 -6.24 25.27
CA ILE A 25 -5.03 -6.78 24.98
C ILE A 25 -5.09 -7.97 23.99
N SER A 26 -6.28 -8.51 23.73
CA SER A 26 -6.51 -9.77 23.01
C SER A 26 -6.11 -9.80 21.53
N PHE A 27 -5.62 -8.69 20.95
CA PHE A 27 -5.32 -8.60 19.53
C PHE A 27 -3.83 -8.48 19.17
N LEU A 28 -2.93 -8.26 20.13
CA LEU A 28 -1.48 -8.18 19.86
C LEU A 28 -0.78 -9.47 20.31
N PRO A 29 -0.29 -10.29 19.37
CA PRO A 29 0.55 -11.44 19.70
C PRO A 29 1.73 -11.01 20.57
N ILE A 30 1.89 -11.67 21.72
CA ILE A 30 3.01 -11.42 22.66
C ILE A 30 4.36 -11.54 21.94
N SER A 31 4.46 -12.39 20.92
CA SER A 31 5.66 -12.51 20.08
C SER A 31 6.08 -11.18 19.43
N PHE A 32 5.13 -10.36 18.96
CA PHE A 32 5.46 -9.05 18.38
C PHE A 32 5.96 -8.09 19.45
N LEU A 33 5.36 -8.07 20.63
CA LEU A 33 5.84 -7.25 21.74
C LEU A 33 7.25 -7.68 22.17
N THR A 34 7.47 -8.99 22.33
CA THR A 34 8.79 -9.52 22.64
C THR A 34 9.79 -9.10 21.59
N HIS A 35 9.49 -9.26 20.30
CA HIS A 35 10.39 -8.83 19.23
C HIS A 35 10.64 -7.31 19.29
N LEU A 36 9.58 -6.51 19.40
CA LEU A 36 9.66 -5.04 19.47
C LEU A 36 10.52 -4.55 20.64
N PHE A 37 10.54 -5.21 21.80
CA PHE A 37 11.28 -4.75 22.98
C PHE A 37 12.65 -5.43 23.18
N THR A 38 12.82 -6.66 22.70
CA THR A 38 14.08 -7.39 22.87
C THR A 38 15.06 -7.17 21.72
N ASP A 39 14.55 -6.89 20.52
CA ASP A 39 15.36 -6.61 19.36
C ASP A 39 15.95 -5.20 19.42
N LYS A 40 17.26 -5.12 19.15
CA LYS A 40 18.06 -3.89 19.18
C LYS A 40 18.40 -3.37 17.78
N THR A 41 17.85 -3.95 16.72
CA THR A 41 17.98 -3.40 15.37
C THR A 41 17.41 -1.97 15.29
N ASP A 42 17.94 -1.19 14.34
CA ASP A 42 17.45 0.18 14.07
C ASP A 42 15.96 0.19 13.72
N HIS A 43 15.46 -0.87 13.08
CA HIS A 43 14.05 -1.02 12.76
C HIS A 43 13.17 -1.10 14.04
N SER A 44 13.53 -1.97 14.98
CA SER A 44 12.79 -2.11 16.24
C SER A 44 12.90 -0.84 17.11
N VAL A 45 14.03 -0.12 17.06
CA VAL A 45 14.18 1.21 17.68
C VAL A 45 13.22 2.22 17.03
N SER A 46 13.19 2.29 15.70
CA SER A 46 12.33 3.22 14.96
C SER A 46 10.85 2.98 15.27
N LEU A 47 10.41 1.71 15.27
CA LEU A 47 9.04 1.35 15.63
C LEU A 47 8.68 1.76 17.06
N ARG A 48 9.59 1.62 18.03
CA ARG A 48 9.35 2.08 19.41
C ARG A 48 9.20 3.60 19.45
N ASN A 49 10.07 4.34 18.77
CA ASN A 49 9.97 5.81 18.71
C ASN A 49 8.62 6.27 18.15
N ILE A 50 8.10 5.57 17.13
CA ILE A 50 6.82 5.90 16.49
C ILE A 50 5.64 5.48 17.37
N ILE A 51 5.59 4.22 17.80
CA ILE A 51 4.41 3.60 18.42
C ILE A 51 4.32 3.91 19.92
N ILE A 52 5.46 3.94 20.62
CA ILE A 52 5.54 4.09 22.08
C ILE A 52 5.82 5.54 22.45
N ASP A 53 6.80 6.16 21.79
CA ASP A 53 7.22 7.53 22.11
C ASP A 53 6.45 8.60 21.32
N TYR A 54 5.57 8.17 20.40
CA TYR A 54 4.71 9.04 19.59
C TYR A 54 5.48 10.09 18.78
N LYS A 55 6.67 9.74 18.29
CA LYS A 55 7.46 10.62 17.43
C LYS A 55 6.67 10.92 16.16
N SER A 56 6.43 12.21 15.88
CA SER A 56 5.71 12.67 14.70
C SER A 56 6.38 12.21 13.39
N PRO A 57 5.61 11.92 12.34
CA PRO A 57 6.15 11.45 11.08
C PRO A 57 6.87 12.58 10.33
N ILE A 58 7.93 12.22 9.62
CA ILE A 58 8.69 13.13 8.77
C ILE A 58 8.15 13.07 7.34
N PHE A 59 8.01 14.24 6.70
CA PHE A 59 7.58 14.37 5.31
C PHE A 59 8.65 15.10 4.50
N SER A 60 8.91 14.64 3.27
CA SER A 60 9.74 15.34 2.29
C SER A 60 8.98 16.50 1.63
N ASP A 61 9.71 17.48 1.10
CA ASP A 61 9.14 18.61 0.35
C ASP A 61 8.95 18.32 -1.15
N ASN A 62 9.28 17.12 -1.62
CA ASN A 62 9.20 16.77 -3.04
C ASN A 62 7.75 16.59 -3.50
N ASN A 63 7.29 17.43 -4.43
CA ASN A 63 5.96 17.32 -5.02
C ASN A 63 6.01 16.59 -6.39
N ILE A 64 6.03 15.26 -6.34
CA ILE A 64 6.16 14.41 -7.54
C ILE A 64 5.00 14.60 -8.51
N LEU A 65 3.79 14.85 -8.01
CA LEU A 65 2.57 14.96 -8.83
C LEU A 65 2.49 16.28 -9.62
N GLU A 66 3.09 17.35 -9.12
CA GLU A 66 3.24 18.60 -9.88
C GLU A 66 4.29 18.47 -10.99
N MET A 67 5.30 17.62 -10.79
CA MET A 67 6.40 17.45 -11.74
C MET A 67 6.07 16.53 -12.92
N ASP A 68 5.11 15.60 -12.77
CA ASP A 68 4.66 14.71 -13.85
C ASP A 68 3.15 14.76 -14.10
N SER A 69 2.77 15.56 -15.11
CA SER A 69 1.39 15.71 -15.56
C SER A 69 0.75 14.42 -16.08
N ASN A 70 1.53 13.44 -16.56
CA ASN A 70 0.99 12.16 -17.04
C ASN A 70 0.57 11.26 -15.86
N LEU A 71 1.35 11.25 -14.78
CA LEU A 71 0.99 10.54 -13.55
C LEU A 71 -0.28 11.14 -12.95
N LEU A 72 -0.37 12.47 -12.90
CA LEU A 72 -1.56 13.16 -12.40
C LEU A 72 -2.81 12.83 -13.22
N GLN A 73 -2.70 12.82 -14.57
CA GLN A 73 -3.82 12.40 -15.43
C GLN A 73 -4.23 10.94 -15.17
N THR A 74 -3.27 10.05 -14.96
CA THR A 74 -3.57 8.63 -14.74
C THR A 74 -4.22 8.40 -13.37
N ILE A 75 -3.74 9.07 -12.33
CA ILE A 75 -4.39 9.06 -11.01
C ILE A 75 -5.82 9.61 -11.09
N THR A 76 -6.03 10.68 -11.87
CA THR A 76 -7.37 11.26 -12.06
C THR A 76 -8.35 10.27 -12.71
N LYS A 77 -7.87 9.33 -13.53
CA LYS A 77 -8.72 8.27 -14.12
C LYS A 77 -9.31 7.33 -13.06
N PHE A 78 -8.64 7.12 -11.93
CA PHE A 78 -9.19 6.32 -10.82
C PHE A 78 -10.46 6.93 -10.22
N PHE A 79 -10.63 8.25 -10.31
CA PHE A 79 -11.73 8.99 -9.68
C PHE A 79 -12.81 9.47 -10.67
N GLY A 80 -12.73 9.07 -11.94
CA GLY A 80 -13.81 9.34 -12.91
C GLY A 80 -13.72 10.68 -13.65
N SER A 81 -12.51 11.07 -14.08
CA SER A 81 -12.24 12.23 -14.97
C SER A 81 -12.43 13.62 -14.35
N THR A 82 -12.96 13.72 -13.14
CA THR A 82 -12.99 14.97 -12.37
C THR A 82 -11.79 15.05 -11.45
N MET A 83 -11.15 16.21 -11.34
CA MET A 83 -10.05 16.44 -10.40
C MET A 83 -10.56 16.33 -8.97
N ASP A 84 -10.38 15.16 -8.38
CA ASP A 84 -10.74 14.90 -6.99
C ASP A 84 -9.61 15.40 -6.07
N THR A 85 -9.53 16.74 -5.93
CA THR A 85 -8.49 17.46 -5.20
C THR A 85 -8.22 16.88 -3.79
N PRO A 86 -9.24 16.55 -2.99
CA PRO A 86 -9.07 15.92 -1.68
C PRO A 86 -8.29 14.59 -1.72
N HIS A 87 -8.66 13.70 -2.64
CA HIS A 87 -8.03 12.39 -2.77
C HIS A 87 -6.62 12.48 -3.33
N ILE A 88 -6.39 13.38 -4.30
CA ILE A 88 -5.07 13.63 -4.87
C ILE A 88 -4.13 14.19 -3.80
N SER A 89 -4.58 15.16 -3.01
CA SER A 89 -3.77 15.73 -1.93
C SER A 89 -3.44 14.70 -0.85
N ALA A 90 -4.39 13.82 -0.51
CA ALA A 90 -4.13 12.72 0.42
C ALA A 90 -3.08 11.72 -0.14
N ILE A 91 -3.12 11.42 -1.44
CA ILE A 91 -2.11 10.58 -2.10
C ILE A 91 -0.74 11.26 -2.07
N GLU A 92 -0.68 12.56 -2.40
CA GLU A 92 0.56 13.34 -2.35
C GLU A 92 1.18 13.33 -0.95
N HIS A 93 0.36 13.53 0.08
CA HIS A 93 0.79 13.49 1.47
C HIS A 93 1.38 12.13 1.86
N CYS A 94 0.74 11.03 1.44
CA CYS A 94 1.25 9.68 1.65
C CYS A 94 2.60 9.43 0.96
N ILE A 95 2.79 9.93 -0.26
CA ILE A 95 4.06 9.78 -1.01
C ILE A 95 5.21 10.54 -0.37
N ARG A 96 4.90 11.68 0.26
CA ARG A 96 5.90 12.51 0.95
C ARG A 96 6.34 11.92 2.29
N ALA A 97 5.60 10.98 2.85
CA ALA A 97 5.91 10.40 4.15
C ALA A 97 7.17 9.52 4.10
N GLN A 98 8.10 9.78 5.03
CA GLN A 98 9.32 8.98 5.20
C GLN A 98 9.13 7.86 6.22
N ASP A 99 8.31 8.11 7.26
CA ASP A 99 8.05 7.16 8.34
C ASP A 99 6.68 6.48 8.18
N TYR A 100 5.60 7.26 8.29
CA TYR A 100 4.23 6.78 8.15
C TYR A 100 3.27 7.91 7.76
N ALA A 101 2.15 7.54 7.15
CA ALA A 101 1.02 8.43 6.90
C ALA A 101 -0.28 7.72 7.27
N LEU A 102 -1.25 8.49 7.76
CA LEU A 102 -2.58 7.98 8.09
C LEU A 102 -3.58 8.49 7.06
N LEU A 103 -4.09 7.57 6.24
CA LEU A 103 -5.15 7.88 5.29
C LEU A 103 -6.51 7.60 5.94
N TRP A 104 -7.23 8.66 6.28
CA TRP A 104 -8.55 8.57 6.91
C TRP A 104 -9.67 8.91 5.92
N GLY A 105 -10.83 8.26 6.06
CA GLY A 105 -12.03 8.58 5.28
C GLY A 105 -13.28 7.90 5.84
N LEU A 106 -14.43 8.57 5.76
CA LEU A 106 -15.73 8.03 6.19
C LEU A 106 -16.17 6.83 5.30
N PRO A 107 -17.11 5.98 5.75
CA PRO A 107 -17.67 4.93 4.91
C PRO A 107 -18.19 5.50 3.58
N GLY A 108 -17.87 4.86 2.45
CA GLY A 108 -18.29 5.29 1.12
C GLY A 108 -17.42 6.37 0.45
N THR A 109 -16.42 6.96 1.11
CA THR A 109 -15.57 8.03 0.54
C THR A 109 -14.41 7.50 -0.32
N GLY A 110 -14.60 6.41 -1.06
CA GLY A 110 -13.61 5.98 -2.03
C GLY A 110 -12.25 5.48 -1.50
N LYS A 111 -12.06 5.25 -0.19
CA LYS A 111 -10.76 4.82 0.40
C LYS A 111 -10.04 3.71 -0.38
N THR A 112 -10.76 2.67 -0.79
CA THR A 112 -10.19 1.57 -1.59
C THR A 112 -9.68 2.05 -2.94
N THR A 113 -10.38 3.01 -3.59
CA THR A 113 -9.92 3.69 -4.80
C THR A 113 -8.65 4.49 -4.53
N THR A 114 -8.61 5.25 -3.43
CA THR A 114 -7.44 6.05 -3.02
C THR A 114 -6.22 5.19 -2.81
N VAL A 115 -6.38 4.07 -2.10
CA VAL A 115 -5.30 3.11 -1.86
C VAL A 115 -4.84 2.50 -3.18
N ALA A 116 -5.75 2.08 -4.07
CA ALA A 116 -5.38 1.54 -5.37
C ALA A 116 -4.60 2.57 -6.23
N ALA A 117 -5.01 3.84 -6.23
CA ALA A 117 -4.30 4.91 -6.92
C ALA A 117 -2.91 5.19 -6.31
N LEU A 118 -2.78 5.16 -4.98
CA LEU A 118 -1.49 5.26 -4.30
C LEU A 118 -0.56 4.10 -4.66
N LEU A 119 -1.08 2.87 -4.69
CA LEU A 119 -0.30 1.69 -5.08
C LEU A 119 0.16 1.75 -6.54
N TYR A 120 -0.70 2.22 -7.44
CA TYR A 120 -0.33 2.50 -8.82
C TYR A 120 0.84 3.49 -8.91
N LEU A 121 0.76 4.59 -8.14
CA LEU A 121 1.81 5.61 -8.12
C LEU A 121 3.13 5.09 -7.54
N LEU A 122 3.08 4.36 -6.42
CA LEU A 122 4.28 3.73 -5.84
C LEU A 122 4.93 2.74 -6.81
N HIS A 123 4.12 1.96 -7.53
CA HIS A 123 4.61 1.09 -8.59
C HIS A 123 5.27 1.88 -9.73
N ALA A 124 4.65 2.97 -10.20
CA ALA A 124 5.22 3.83 -11.23
C ALA A 124 6.53 4.52 -10.80
N LEU A 125 6.75 4.69 -9.49
CA LEU A 125 8.00 5.17 -8.89
C LEU A 125 8.99 4.04 -8.58
N ASN A 126 8.81 2.85 -9.16
CA ASN A 126 9.64 1.66 -8.98
C ASN A 126 9.82 1.23 -7.51
N LYS A 127 8.81 1.48 -6.65
CA LYS A 127 8.82 1.03 -5.26
C LYS A 127 8.26 -0.38 -5.14
N THR A 128 8.85 -1.17 -4.24
CA THR A 128 8.27 -2.45 -3.80
C THR A 128 7.24 -2.17 -2.70
N VAL A 129 6.04 -2.72 -2.82
CA VAL A 129 4.95 -2.46 -1.87
C VAL A 129 4.38 -3.74 -1.30
N LEU A 130 4.26 -3.82 0.03
CA LEU A 130 3.55 -4.88 0.73
C LEU A 130 2.17 -4.37 1.15
N VAL A 131 1.12 -5.04 0.69
CA VAL A 131 -0.27 -4.71 1.06
C VAL A 131 -0.79 -5.75 2.05
N THR A 132 -1.26 -5.30 3.21
CA THR A 132 -1.82 -6.17 4.25
C THR A 132 -3.16 -5.64 4.75
N SER A 133 -4.05 -6.53 5.14
CA SER A 133 -5.29 -6.18 5.83
C SER A 133 -5.71 -7.29 6.78
N HIS A 134 -6.65 -6.98 7.68
CA HIS A 134 -7.20 -7.96 8.62
C HIS A 134 -8.07 -9.02 7.92
N THR A 135 -8.65 -8.71 6.75
CA THR A 135 -9.51 -9.65 6.01
C THR A 135 -9.02 -9.88 4.58
N ASN A 136 -9.17 -11.10 4.08
CA ASN A 136 -8.85 -11.43 2.69
C ASN A 136 -9.66 -10.58 1.71
N ALA A 137 -10.95 -10.38 1.98
CA ALA A 137 -11.83 -9.59 1.12
C ALA A 137 -11.36 -8.12 0.96
N ALA A 138 -10.79 -7.51 2.02
CA ALA A 138 -10.29 -6.15 1.92
C ALA A 138 -9.06 -6.04 1.00
N VAL A 139 -8.14 -7.02 1.08
CA VAL A 139 -7.00 -7.11 0.15
C VAL A 139 -7.50 -7.35 -1.27
N ASP A 140 -8.38 -8.32 -1.46
CA ASP A 140 -8.89 -8.71 -2.77
C ASP A 140 -9.62 -7.53 -3.46
N ASN A 141 -10.41 -6.74 -2.73
CA ASN A 141 -11.06 -5.54 -3.26
C ASN A 141 -10.07 -4.47 -3.77
N ILE A 142 -8.89 -4.36 -3.16
CA ILE A 142 -7.83 -3.46 -3.65
C ILE A 142 -7.22 -4.04 -4.93
N LEU A 143 -6.90 -5.35 -4.92
CA LEU A 143 -6.27 -6.03 -6.05
C LEU A 143 -7.15 -6.08 -7.30
N LEU A 144 -8.47 -6.25 -7.14
CA LEU A 144 -9.42 -6.17 -8.25
C LEU A 144 -9.36 -4.81 -8.96
N LYS A 145 -9.22 -3.72 -8.21
CA LYS A 145 -9.01 -2.40 -8.80
C LYS A 145 -7.67 -2.29 -9.50
N LEU A 146 -6.61 -2.87 -8.94
CA LEU A 146 -5.30 -2.87 -9.58
C LEU A 146 -5.28 -3.62 -10.92
N LEU A 147 -6.10 -4.67 -11.08
CA LEU A 147 -6.26 -5.37 -12.35
C LEU A 147 -6.80 -4.44 -13.46
N GLU A 148 -7.74 -3.55 -13.15
CA GLU A 148 -8.30 -2.60 -14.13
C GLU A 148 -7.23 -1.66 -14.72
N PHE A 149 -6.15 -1.41 -13.96
CA PHE A 149 -5.04 -0.55 -14.35
C PHE A 149 -3.78 -1.34 -14.74
N ASN A 150 -3.89 -2.66 -14.91
CA ASN A 150 -2.79 -3.56 -15.29
C ASN A 150 -1.55 -3.45 -14.38
N VAL A 151 -1.75 -3.19 -13.08
CA VAL A 151 -0.64 -3.16 -12.12
C VAL A 151 -0.29 -4.59 -11.73
N PRO A 152 0.98 -5.01 -11.86
CA PRO A 152 1.38 -6.36 -11.47
C PRO A 152 1.44 -6.54 -9.96
N PHE A 153 0.98 -7.70 -9.48
CA PHE A 153 1.05 -8.06 -8.08
C PHE A 153 1.12 -9.58 -7.89
N LEU A 154 1.58 -10.00 -6.71
CA LEU A 154 1.56 -11.38 -6.24
C LEU A 154 0.66 -11.48 -5.00
N ARG A 155 -0.35 -12.35 -5.04
CA ARG A 155 -1.25 -12.60 -3.91
C ARG A 155 -0.81 -13.80 -3.10
N ILE A 156 -0.34 -13.57 -1.87
CA ILE A 156 0.00 -14.65 -0.92
C ILE A 156 -1.23 -15.02 -0.10
N GLY A 157 -1.69 -16.27 -0.19
CA GLY A 157 -2.83 -16.77 0.57
C GLY A 157 -3.47 -17.99 -0.08
N LYS A 158 -4.29 -18.73 0.67
CA LYS A 158 -4.95 -19.96 0.19
C LYS A 158 -5.89 -19.65 -0.97
N ILE A 159 -5.72 -20.36 -2.09
CA ILE A 159 -6.51 -20.15 -3.32
C ILE A 159 -8.04 -20.22 -3.12
N ASN A 160 -8.51 -21.01 -2.14
CA ASN A 160 -9.95 -21.16 -1.83
C ASN A 160 -10.55 -19.97 -1.07
N SER A 161 -9.71 -19.07 -0.56
CA SER A 161 -10.11 -17.90 0.24
C SER A 161 -9.91 -16.59 -0.53
N VAL A 162 -9.68 -16.68 -1.84
CA VAL A 162 -9.37 -15.57 -2.74
C VAL A 162 -10.45 -15.46 -3.81
N HIS A 163 -10.77 -14.23 -4.20
CA HIS A 163 -11.70 -13.93 -5.30
C HIS A 163 -11.33 -14.69 -6.59
N SER A 164 -12.34 -15.13 -7.36
CA SER A 164 -12.14 -15.95 -8.58
C SER A 164 -11.11 -15.36 -9.54
N ASP A 165 -11.25 -14.07 -9.80
CA ASP A 165 -10.47 -13.34 -10.81
C ASP A 165 -9.01 -13.12 -10.35
N LEU A 166 -8.74 -13.28 -9.06
CA LEU A 166 -7.41 -13.14 -8.47
C LEU A 166 -6.69 -14.48 -8.35
N LYS A 167 -7.35 -15.62 -8.55
CA LYS A 167 -6.75 -16.95 -8.34
C LYS A 167 -5.48 -17.16 -9.17
N GLN A 168 -5.47 -16.68 -10.42
CA GLN A 168 -4.32 -16.79 -11.31
C GLN A 168 -3.09 -15.96 -10.84
N HIS A 169 -3.31 -15.00 -9.95
CA HIS A 169 -2.26 -14.15 -9.36
C HIS A 169 -1.82 -14.65 -7.99
N THR A 170 -2.36 -15.79 -7.52
CA THR A 170 -1.97 -16.37 -6.23
C THR A 170 -0.64 -17.11 -6.32
N LEU A 171 0.14 -17.05 -5.25
CA LEU A 171 1.40 -17.79 -5.18
C LEU A 171 1.19 -19.30 -5.39
N ASP A 172 0.14 -19.88 -4.79
CA ASP A 172 -0.22 -21.29 -4.96
C ASP A 172 -0.48 -21.66 -6.43
N TYR A 173 -1.09 -20.76 -7.20
CA TYR A 173 -1.34 -20.97 -8.63
C TYR A 173 -0.05 -20.85 -9.45
N ILE A 174 0.76 -19.83 -9.17
CA ILE A 174 2.00 -19.54 -9.93
C ILE A 174 3.06 -20.62 -9.69
N LEU A 175 3.15 -21.13 -8.45
CA LEU A 175 4.00 -22.29 -8.13
C LEU A 175 3.48 -23.59 -8.76
N GLY A 176 2.26 -23.62 -9.31
CA GLY A 176 1.70 -24.85 -9.88
C GLY A 176 1.72 -26.06 -8.91
N THR A 177 1.45 -27.24 -9.43
CA THR A 177 1.39 -28.49 -8.65
C THR A 177 2.75 -29.15 -8.44
N LYS A 178 3.86 -28.40 -8.55
CA LYS A 178 5.20 -28.96 -8.33
C LYS A 178 5.33 -29.33 -6.85
N LYS A 179 5.57 -30.62 -6.56
CA LYS A 179 5.60 -31.16 -5.18
C LYS A 179 6.76 -30.61 -4.34
N GLU A 180 7.86 -30.21 -4.97
CA GLU A 180 9.05 -29.71 -4.30
C GLU A 180 9.60 -28.48 -5.02
N TRP A 181 9.99 -27.49 -4.20
CA TRP A 181 10.53 -26.20 -4.61
C TRP A 181 11.84 -25.97 -3.88
N ASN A 182 12.86 -25.50 -4.59
CA ASN A 182 14.07 -24.92 -4.00
C ASN A 182 14.03 -23.38 -4.09
N LEU A 183 14.99 -22.71 -3.44
CA LEU A 183 15.01 -21.25 -3.35
C LEU A 183 15.28 -20.60 -4.72
N GLU A 184 16.14 -21.21 -5.54
CA GLU A 184 16.49 -20.74 -6.88
C GLU A 184 15.29 -20.81 -7.83
N ASP A 185 14.56 -21.93 -7.85
CA ASP A 185 13.33 -22.13 -8.61
C ASP A 185 12.28 -21.06 -8.26
N PHE A 186 12.16 -20.74 -6.95
CA PHE A 186 11.27 -19.71 -6.47
C PHE A 186 11.69 -18.32 -6.94
N LYS A 187 12.98 -17.98 -6.80
CA LYS A 187 13.52 -16.70 -7.27
C LYS A 187 13.32 -16.51 -8.76
N ASP A 188 13.65 -17.52 -9.56
CA ASP A 188 13.48 -17.49 -11.01
C ASP A 188 12.01 -17.34 -11.42
N LEU A 189 11.10 -17.99 -10.71
CA LEU A 189 9.67 -17.88 -10.95
C LEU A 189 9.15 -16.48 -10.64
N ILE A 190 9.51 -15.94 -9.47
CA ILE A 190 9.13 -14.58 -9.09
C ILE A 190 9.74 -13.57 -10.06
N GLN A 191 11.00 -13.73 -10.42
CA GLN A 191 11.68 -12.86 -11.38
C GLN A 191 11.01 -12.91 -12.76
N LYS A 192 10.74 -14.10 -13.31
CA LYS A 192 10.00 -14.25 -14.57
C LYS A 192 8.59 -13.68 -14.50
N HIS A 193 7.89 -13.89 -13.38
CA HIS A 193 6.56 -13.34 -13.19
C HIS A 193 6.62 -11.81 -13.23
N VAL A 194 7.54 -11.19 -12.48
CA VAL A 194 7.78 -9.75 -12.50
C VAL A 194 8.20 -9.27 -13.90
N GLU A 195 9.14 -9.93 -14.57
CA GLU A 195 9.64 -9.57 -15.91
C GLU A 195 8.55 -9.67 -16.99
N ASN A 196 7.72 -10.71 -16.97
CA ASN A 196 6.59 -10.88 -17.89
C ASN A 196 5.57 -9.73 -17.77
N PHE A 197 5.46 -9.12 -16.59
CA PHE A 197 4.66 -7.91 -16.40
C PHE A 197 5.42 -6.63 -16.78
N CYS A 198 6.72 -6.54 -16.49
CA CYS A 198 7.56 -5.39 -16.84
C CYS A 198 7.75 -5.22 -18.36
N HIS A 199 7.81 -6.31 -19.14
CA HIS A 199 7.93 -6.25 -20.60
C HIS A 199 6.73 -5.59 -21.31
N ASN A 200 5.60 -5.41 -20.62
CA ASN A 200 4.43 -4.70 -21.14
C ASN A 200 4.37 -3.20 -20.77
N LEU A 201 5.36 -2.67 -20.03
CA LEU A 201 5.37 -1.29 -19.55
C LEU A 201 6.70 -0.60 -19.83
N SER A 202 6.71 0.27 -20.85
CA SER A 202 7.83 1.14 -21.28
C SER A 202 8.16 2.28 -20.30
N TRP A 203 7.93 2.10 -18.99
CA TRP A 203 8.03 3.17 -17.99
C TRP A 203 9.36 3.17 -17.23
N SER A 204 10.05 2.02 -17.15
CA SER A 204 11.33 1.89 -16.44
C SER A 204 12.44 2.77 -17.02
N GLU A 205 12.39 3.13 -18.30
CA GLU A 205 13.40 3.97 -18.95
C GLU A 205 13.31 5.46 -18.59
N LYS A 206 12.17 5.92 -18.04
CA LYS A 206 11.92 7.36 -17.83
C LYS A 206 12.36 7.86 -16.45
N TYR A 207 12.44 6.99 -15.45
CA TYR A 207 12.80 7.33 -14.08
C TYR A 207 13.95 6.44 -13.59
N ASN A 208 15.12 6.64 -14.20
CA ASN A 208 16.40 6.21 -13.62
C ASN A 208 16.64 7.01 -12.34
N PHE A 209 16.55 6.34 -11.20
CA PHE A 209 17.30 6.71 -10.00
C PHE A 209 18.52 5.81 -9.89
#